data_AF-A0A8T4LQD5-F1
#
_entry.id   AF-A0A8T4LQD5-F1
#
_cell.length_a   1.000
_cell.length_b   1.000
_cell.length_c   1.000
_cell.angle_alpha   90.00
_cell.angle_beta   90.00
_cell.angle_gamma   90.00
#
_symmetry.space_group_name_H-M   'P 1'
#
loop_
_entity.id
_entity.type
_entity.pdbx_description
1 polymer ?
#
loop_
_entity_poly.entity_id
_entity_poly.type
_entity_poly.pdbx_seq_one_letter_code
_entity_poly.pdbx_strand_id
1 'polypeptide(L)'
;MRTVACLFAIALFAASFALSLQEAREAYFGANGTVVFRTLRAQGAYSLVVVNGNESAVFDSAAGALVKDRQMLIGILREDEYARAGFLETKLNASRFWSLYMLQKEKVEKTCEQYTGIGSVGCVGTESCLKACIRVPLCAPLSQAAGFLEGVQRWAGERGGVDALVDEFNAGIAEAFESAGALQGKIVLLQKIREQAAKVENNPIFLNYMDEQCKTQKCFAFCPKPNYSQKEALALEEGIELAKDALYGEAERVQRANSLFLNAFEIEKGAKASGGPMQEGVGACMPFLALVAVLELALAKK
;
A
#
# COMPACT_ATOMS: atom_id res chain seq x y z
N MET A 1 -10.32 -20.36 -27.32
CA MET A 1 -10.41 -21.53 -26.41
C MET A 1 -9.63 -21.40 -25.10
N ARG A 2 -8.63 -20.50 -24.95
CA ARG A 2 -7.90 -20.32 -23.68
C ARG A 2 -8.66 -19.52 -22.59
N THR A 3 -9.60 -18.65 -22.97
CA THR A 3 -10.40 -17.83 -22.03
C THR A 3 -11.53 -18.60 -21.35
N VAL A 4 -12.11 -19.61 -22.01
CA VAL A 4 -13.19 -20.44 -21.44
C VAL A 4 -12.65 -21.40 -20.37
N ALA A 5 -11.43 -21.93 -20.56
CA ALA A 5 -10.80 -22.82 -19.59
C ALA A 5 -10.45 -22.12 -18.26
N CYS A 6 -10.00 -20.85 -18.29
CA CYS A 6 -9.77 -20.09 -17.06
C CYS A 6 -11.08 -19.76 -16.32
N LEU A 7 -12.15 -19.43 -17.05
CA LEU A 7 -13.47 -19.16 -16.44
C LEU A 7 -14.09 -20.42 -15.81
N PHE A 8 -13.89 -21.60 -16.42
CA PHE A 8 -14.37 -22.87 -15.87
C PHE A 8 -13.58 -23.31 -14.63
N ALA A 9 -12.26 -23.07 -14.59
CA ALA A 9 -11.43 -23.37 -13.43
C ALA A 9 -11.78 -22.49 -12.21
N ILE A 10 -12.06 -21.20 -12.43
CA ILE A 10 -12.51 -20.27 -11.38
C ILE A 10 -13.90 -20.66 -10.86
N ALA A 11 -14.81 -21.07 -11.75
CA ALA A 11 -16.15 -21.52 -11.38
C ALA A 11 -16.15 -22.85 -10.59
N LEU A 12 -15.29 -23.81 -10.98
CA LEU A 12 -15.13 -25.09 -10.27
C LEU A 12 -14.48 -24.89 -8.89
N PHE A 13 -13.50 -24.00 -8.78
CA PHE A 13 -12.98 -23.58 -7.48
C PHE A 13 -14.11 -22.99 -6.64
N ALA A 14 -14.77 -21.90 -7.07
CA ALA A 14 -15.84 -21.27 -6.30
C ALA A 14 -16.97 -22.23 -5.87
N ALA A 15 -17.36 -23.18 -6.72
CA ALA A 15 -18.35 -24.20 -6.40
C ALA A 15 -17.87 -25.19 -5.32
N SER A 16 -16.61 -25.65 -5.38
CA SER A 16 -16.03 -26.52 -4.35
C SER A 16 -15.90 -25.82 -2.99
N PHE A 17 -15.58 -24.52 -2.99
CA PHE A 17 -15.56 -23.71 -1.77
C PHE A 17 -16.96 -23.56 -1.17
N ALA A 18 -17.97 -23.26 -1.98
CA ALA A 18 -19.35 -23.11 -1.50
C ALA A 18 -19.91 -24.42 -0.90
N LEU A 19 -19.61 -25.57 -1.53
CA LEU A 19 -20.01 -26.88 -1.02
C LEU A 19 -19.39 -27.18 0.35
N SER A 20 -18.08 -26.93 0.49
CA SER A 20 -17.37 -27.16 1.76
C SER A 20 -17.89 -26.32 2.94
N LEU A 21 -18.34 -25.09 2.68
CA LEU A 21 -18.90 -24.20 3.70
C LEU A 21 -20.33 -24.60 4.10
N GLN A 22 -21.11 -25.13 3.15
CA GLN A 22 -22.44 -25.64 3.43
C GLN A 22 -22.37 -26.94 4.26
N GLU A 23 -21.48 -27.86 3.89
CA GLU A 23 -21.17 -29.07 4.68
C GLU A 23 -20.69 -28.70 6.08
N ALA A 24 -19.81 -27.69 6.22
CA ALA A 24 -19.37 -27.19 7.51
C ALA A 24 -20.52 -26.61 8.35
N ARG A 25 -21.45 -25.87 7.72
CA ARG A 25 -22.63 -25.33 8.41
C ARG A 25 -23.46 -26.45 9.03
N GLU A 26 -23.75 -27.48 8.23
CA GLU A 26 -24.55 -28.63 8.66
C GLU A 26 -23.82 -29.44 9.75
N ALA A 27 -22.52 -29.68 9.58
CA ALA A 27 -21.71 -30.49 10.49
C ALA A 27 -21.53 -29.87 11.88
N TYR A 28 -21.34 -28.54 11.97
CA TYR A 28 -20.97 -27.87 13.23
C TYR A 28 -22.13 -27.15 13.92
N PHE A 29 -23.14 -26.70 13.18
CA PHE A 29 -24.18 -25.80 13.73
C PHE A 29 -25.61 -26.33 13.53
N GLY A 30 -25.80 -27.36 12.70
CA GLY A 30 -27.13 -27.86 12.37
C GLY A 30 -28.04 -26.79 11.74
N ALA A 31 -29.36 -26.96 11.87
CA ALA A 31 -30.35 -26.07 11.25
C ALA A 31 -30.68 -24.79 12.06
N ASN A 32 -30.22 -24.70 13.31
CA ASN A 32 -30.64 -23.66 14.25
C ASN A 32 -29.55 -22.59 14.43
N GLY A 33 -29.80 -21.39 13.91
CA GLY A 33 -28.94 -20.21 14.05
C GLY A 33 -28.61 -19.53 12.71
N THR A 34 -28.38 -18.22 12.75
CA THR A 34 -27.85 -17.50 11.59
C THR A 34 -26.33 -17.62 11.58
N VAL A 35 -25.84 -18.55 10.75
CA VAL A 35 -24.40 -18.76 10.55
C VAL A 35 -23.98 -18.11 9.24
N VAL A 36 -22.98 -17.23 9.32
CA VAL A 36 -22.39 -16.55 8.17
C VAL A 36 -20.90 -16.84 8.13
N PHE A 37 -20.40 -17.27 6.98
CA PHE A 37 -18.97 -17.41 6.72
C PHE A 37 -18.49 -16.17 5.97
N ARG A 38 -17.52 -15.47 6.56
CA ARG A 38 -16.86 -14.31 5.95
C ARG A 38 -15.46 -14.70 5.54
N THR A 39 -15.17 -14.71 4.25
CA THR A 39 -13.84 -15.02 3.73
C THR A 39 -12.79 -14.06 4.30
N LEU A 40 -11.68 -14.62 4.77
CA LEU A 40 -10.51 -13.88 5.23
C LEU A 40 -9.53 -13.72 4.06
N ARG A 41 -8.77 -12.62 4.04
CA ARG A 41 -7.75 -12.32 3.02
C ARG A 41 -6.38 -12.96 3.33
N ALA A 42 -6.28 -13.75 4.40
CA ALA A 42 -5.09 -14.50 4.76
C ALA A 42 -4.72 -15.53 3.68
N GLN A 43 -3.46 -15.96 3.65
CA GLN A 43 -3.01 -16.94 2.66
C GLN A 43 -3.65 -18.30 2.94
N GLY A 44 -4.62 -18.69 2.13
CA GLY A 44 -5.30 -19.98 2.24
C GLY A 44 -6.80 -19.86 2.10
N ALA A 45 -7.48 -20.91 2.52
CA ALA A 45 -8.91 -21.11 2.35
C ALA A 45 -9.68 -20.81 3.64
N TYR A 46 -9.38 -19.68 4.30
CA TYR A 46 -9.93 -19.39 5.63
C TYR A 46 -11.18 -18.52 5.59
N SER A 47 -12.16 -18.87 6.43
CA SER A 47 -13.37 -18.08 6.64
C SER A 47 -13.65 -17.88 8.12
N LEU A 48 -13.93 -16.65 8.51
CA LEU A 48 -14.44 -16.30 9.83
C LEU A 48 -15.91 -16.74 9.93
N VAL A 49 -16.20 -17.55 10.93
CA VAL A 49 -17.55 -18.03 11.25
C VAL A 49 -18.20 -17.07 12.22
N VAL A 50 -19.34 -16.52 11.82
CA VAL A 50 -20.15 -15.60 12.62
C VAL A 50 -21.48 -16.29 12.94
N VAL A 51 -21.78 -16.48 14.23
CA VAL A 51 -23.01 -17.10 14.72
C VAL A 51 -23.82 -16.05 15.45
N ASN A 52 -25.06 -15.81 15.00
CA ASN A 52 -25.97 -14.81 15.58
C ASN A 52 -25.34 -13.42 15.71
N GLY A 53 -24.50 -13.04 14.74
CA GLY A 53 -23.80 -11.75 14.72
C GLY A 53 -22.45 -11.71 15.46
N ASN A 54 -22.09 -12.75 16.20
CA ASN A 54 -20.84 -12.80 16.97
C ASN A 54 -19.79 -13.67 16.29
N GLU A 55 -18.55 -13.17 16.22
CA GLU A 55 -17.42 -13.96 15.74
C GLU A 55 -17.19 -15.16 16.66
N SER A 56 -17.19 -16.35 16.07
CA SER A 56 -17.25 -17.60 16.82
C SER A 56 -16.06 -18.51 16.53
N ALA A 57 -15.62 -18.65 15.29
CA ALA A 57 -14.46 -19.49 14.96
C ALA A 57 -13.82 -19.08 13.63
N VAL A 58 -12.70 -19.71 13.28
CA VAL A 58 -12.16 -19.71 11.90
C VAL A 58 -12.28 -21.12 11.34
N PHE A 59 -12.82 -21.24 10.14
CA PHE A 59 -12.91 -22.46 9.38
C PHE A 59 -11.85 -22.48 8.27
N ASP A 60 -11.11 -23.58 8.19
CA ASP A 60 -10.19 -23.88 7.09
C ASP A 60 -10.92 -24.79 6.09
N SER A 61 -11.32 -24.23 4.95
CA SER A 61 -12.02 -24.99 3.91
C SER A 61 -11.12 -26.00 3.20
N ALA A 62 -9.80 -25.87 3.25
CA ALA A 62 -8.90 -26.87 2.68
C ALA A 62 -8.78 -28.11 3.59
N ALA A 63 -8.74 -27.89 4.91
CA ALA A 63 -8.75 -28.97 5.89
C ALA A 63 -10.16 -29.50 6.23
N GLY A 64 -11.21 -28.79 5.83
CA GLY A 64 -12.60 -29.10 6.17
C GLY A 64 -12.88 -29.02 7.67
N ALA A 65 -12.14 -28.19 8.41
CA ALA A 65 -12.16 -28.19 9.87
C ALA A 65 -12.04 -26.79 10.48
N LEU A 66 -12.48 -26.65 11.73
CA LEU A 66 -12.23 -25.44 12.53
C LEU A 66 -10.74 -25.38 12.91
N VAL A 67 -10.16 -24.19 12.81
CA VAL A 67 -8.79 -23.92 13.23
C VAL A 67 -8.74 -23.88 14.76
N LYS A 68 -7.98 -24.81 15.35
CA LYS A 68 -7.85 -24.98 16.81
C LYS A 68 -6.44 -24.70 17.32
N ASP A 69 -5.54 -24.20 16.48
CA ASP A 69 -4.21 -23.76 16.88
C ASP A 69 -4.21 -22.25 17.13
N ARG A 70 -3.82 -21.82 18.33
CA ARG A 70 -3.82 -20.40 18.71
C ARG A 70 -2.82 -19.58 17.90
N GLN A 71 -1.63 -20.11 17.65
CA GLN A 71 -0.60 -19.39 16.90
C GLN A 71 -1.01 -19.27 15.44
N MET A 72 -1.62 -20.31 14.88
CA MET A 72 -2.20 -20.29 13.54
C MET A 72 -3.32 -19.25 13.44
N LEU A 73 -4.23 -19.17 14.43
CA LEU A 73 -5.28 -18.15 14.47
C LEU A 73 -4.70 -16.74 14.53
N ILE A 74 -3.68 -16.48 15.37
CA ILE A 74 -3.00 -15.19 15.42
C ILE A 74 -2.40 -14.85 14.05
N GLY A 75 -1.72 -15.80 13.41
CA GLY A 75 -1.16 -15.64 12.07
C GLY A 75 -2.21 -15.30 11.02
N ILE A 76 -3.31 -16.06 10.94
CA ILE A 76 -4.41 -15.84 10.01
C ILE A 76 -5.03 -14.45 10.20
N LEU A 77 -5.32 -14.06 11.45
CA LEU A 77 -5.93 -12.76 11.73
C LEU A 77 -4.98 -11.61 11.39
N ARG A 78 -3.68 -11.75 11.67
CA ARG A 78 -2.65 -10.76 11.31
C ARG A 78 -2.56 -10.62 9.80
N GLU A 79 -2.52 -11.73 9.06
CA GLU A 79 -2.47 -11.71 7.60
C GLU A 79 -3.71 -11.08 6.97
N ASP A 80 -4.92 -11.40 7.46
CA ASP A 80 -6.16 -10.77 6.99
C ASP A 80 -6.12 -9.25 7.20
N GLU A 81 -5.69 -8.80 8.37
CA GLU A 81 -5.61 -7.37 8.70
C GLU A 81 -4.56 -6.66 7.83
N TYR A 82 -3.38 -7.24 7.68
CA TYR A 82 -2.32 -6.68 6.82
C TYR A 82 -2.75 -6.62 5.36
N ALA A 83 -3.46 -7.64 4.87
CA ALA A 83 -4.00 -7.67 3.51
C ALA A 83 -5.14 -6.66 3.31
N ARG A 84 -5.96 -6.39 4.34
CA ARG A 84 -6.99 -5.34 4.30
C ARG A 84 -6.40 -3.94 4.32
N ALA A 85 -5.31 -3.75 5.08
CA ALA A 85 -4.58 -2.50 5.16
C ALA A 85 -3.65 -2.24 3.96
N GLY A 86 -3.55 -3.18 3.00
CA GLY A 86 -2.66 -3.03 1.85
C GLY A 86 -1.17 -3.04 2.21
N PHE A 87 -0.81 -3.65 3.34
CA PHE A 87 0.50 -3.51 3.99
C PHE A 87 1.68 -3.78 3.04
N LEU A 88 1.62 -4.87 2.26
CA LEU A 88 2.69 -5.23 1.32
C LEU A 88 2.79 -4.25 0.16
N GLU A 89 1.65 -3.80 -0.38
CA GLU A 89 1.62 -2.82 -1.46
C GLU A 89 2.18 -1.47 -0.97
N THR A 90 1.74 -1.00 0.20
CA THR A 90 2.26 0.22 0.83
C THR A 90 3.77 0.11 1.06
N LYS A 91 4.28 -1.02 1.55
CA LYS A 91 5.73 -1.24 1.75
C LYS A 91 6.51 -1.16 0.44
N LEU A 92 5.98 -1.76 -0.63
CA LEU A 92 6.59 -1.69 -1.97
C LEU A 92 6.56 -0.27 -2.54
N ASN A 93 5.44 0.45 -2.39
CA ASN A 93 5.31 1.83 -2.84
C ASN A 93 6.24 2.76 -2.07
N ALA A 94 6.37 2.58 -0.76
CA ALA A 94 7.31 3.32 0.08
C ALA A 94 8.76 3.14 -0.39
N SER A 95 9.14 1.89 -0.67
CA SER A 95 10.49 1.55 -1.12
C SER A 95 10.82 2.10 -2.53
N ARG A 96 9.79 2.44 -3.33
CA ARG A 96 9.93 3.01 -4.68
C ARG A 96 9.84 4.53 -4.70
N PHE A 97 9.47 5.15 -3.59
CA PHE A 97 9.19 6.58 -3.54
C PHE A 97 10.39 7.43 -3.96
N TRP A 98 11.61 7.10 -3.51
CA TRP A 98 12.84 7.77 -3.95
C TRP A 98 13.00 7.81 -5.47
N SER A 99 12.81 6.67 -6.15
CA SER A 99 13.00 6.58 -7.59
C SER A 99 11.94 7.37 -8.36
N LEU A 100 10.70 7.37 -7.87
CA LEU A 100 9.62 8.19 -8.44
C LEU A 100 9.93 9.69 -8.28
N TYR A 101 10.37 10.07 -7.09
CA TYR A 101 10.79 11.45 -6.80
C TYR A 101 11.91 11.90 -7.75
N MET A 102 12.99 11.12 -7.86
CA MET A 102 14.12 11.45 -8.72
C MET A 102 13.72 11.59 -10.19
N LEU A 103 12.87 10.69 -10.70
CA LEU A 103 12.39 10.73 -12.08
C LEU A 103 11.61 12.03 -12.37
N GLN A 104 10.76 12.47 -11.44
CA GLN A 104 9.97 13.70 -11.61
C GLN A 104 10.84 14.96 -11.43
N LYS A 105 11.75 14.94 -10.46
CA LYS A 105 12.70 16.02 -10.18
C LYS A 105 13.58 16.31 -11.39
N GLU A 106 14.27 15.30 -11.91
CA GLU A 106 15.26 15.48 -13.00
C GLU A 106 14.67 16.16 -14.23
N LYS A 107 13.43 15.80 -14.60
CA LYS A 107 12.76 16.35 -15.79
C LYS A 107 12.57 17.86 -15.69
N VAL A 108 12.13 18.35 -14.54
CA VAL A 108 11.78 19.77 -14.37
C VAL A 108 12.98 20.60 -13.94
N GLU A 109 13.75 20.13 -12.95
CA GLU A 109 14.87 20.90 -12.43
C GLU A 109 15.96 21.09 -13.46
N LYS A 110 16.30 20.07 -14.25
CA LYS A 110 17.33 20.19 -15.29
C LYS A 110 16.98 21.25 -16.33
N THR A 111 15.71 21.34 -16.71
CA THR A 111 15.23 22.38 -17.64
C THR A 111 15.36 23.76 -17.00
N CYS A 112 14.95 23.90 -15.74
CA CYS A 112 15.04 25.18 -15.04
C CYS A 112 16.51 25.60 -14.77
N GLU A 113 17.40 24.65 -14.49
CA GLU A 113 18.84 24.89 -14.36
C GLU A 113 19.46 25.39 -15.66
N GLN A 114 19.02 24.85 -16.80
CA GLN A 114 19.45 25.32 -18.12
C GLN A 114 18.96 26.74 -18.38
N TYR A 115 17.71 27.06 -18.01
CA TYR A 115 17.14 28.38 -18.24
C TYR A 115 17.75 29.44 -17.33
N THR A 116 18.10 29.10 -16.10
CA THR A 116 18.64 30.04 -15.09
C THR A 116 20.16 30.07 -15.03
N GLY A 117 20.83 29.05 -15.58
CA GLY A 117 22.30 28.90 -15.57
C GLY A 117 22.87 28.37 -14.26
N ILE A 118 22.05 28.14 -13.24
CA ILE A 118 22.53 27.83 -11.87
C ILE A 118 23.30 26.52 -11.77
N GLY A 119 23.01 25.54 -12.64
CA GLY A 119 23.73 24.26 -12.66
C GLY A 119 25.21 24.38 -13.07
N SER A 120 25.62 25.51 -13.67
CA SER A 120 26.98 25.72 -14.18
C SER A 120 27.88 26.59 -13.30
N VAL A 121 27.31 27.54 -12.54
CA VAL A 121 28.09 28.51 -11.73
C VAL A 121 27.65 28.51 -10.25
N GLY A 122 26.57 27.81 -9.91
CA GLY A 122 25.93 27.90 -8.60
C GLY A 122 25.20 29.23 -8.39
N CYS A 123 24.28 29.26 -7.43
CA CYS A 123 23.51 30.44 -7.05
C CYS A 123 23.28 30.41 -5.53
N VAL A 124 24.22 31.00 -4.78
CA VAL A 124 24.22 31.02 -3.30
C VAL A 124 23.90 32.43 -2.76
N GLY A 125 24.24 33.46 -3.53
CA GLY A 125 23.88 34.85 -3.26
C GLY A 125 23.62 35.62 -4.55
N THR A 126 23.04 36.81 -4.44
CA THR A 126 22.53 37.61 -5.57
C THR A 126 23.55 37.79 -6.69
N GLU A 127 24.81 38.08 -6.37
CA GLU A 127 25.87 38.25 -7.38
C GLU A 127 26.19 36.96 -8.15
N SER A 128 26.24 35.82 -7.46
CA SER A 128 26.46 34.51 -8.11
C SER A 128 25.27 34.11 -8.99
N CYS A 129 24.04 34.39 -8.53
CA CYS A 129 22.81 34.15 -9.27
C CYS A 129 22.72 35.05 -10.52
N LEU A 130 23.13 36.32 -10.40
CA LEU A 130 23.26 37.23 -11.53
C LEU A 130 24.28 36.68 -12.55
N LYS A 131 25.48 36.27 -12.10
CA LYS A 131 26.51 35.67 -12.97
C LYS A 131 26.03 34.41 -13.68
N ALA A 132 25.27 33.55 -13.00
CA ALA A 132 24.65 32.37 -13.62
C ALA A 132 23.61 32.78 -14.69
N CYS A 133 22.75 33.73 -14.33
CA CYS A 133 21.66 34.19 -15.19
C CYS A 133 22.16 34.90 -16.47
N ILE A 134 23.14 35.80 -16.36
CA ILE A 134 23.64 36.53 -17.54
C ILE A 134 24.37 35.63 -18.55
N ARG A 135 24.82 34.42 -18.14
CA ARG A 135 25.44 33.43 -19.04
C ARG A 135 24.41 32.69 -19.89
N VAL A 136 23.13 32.80 -19.56
CA VAL A 136 22.05 32.17 -20.31
C VAL A 136 21.25 33.25 -21.05
N PRO A 137 21.17 33.19 -22.40
CA PRO A 137 20.44 34.19 -23.18
C PRO A 137 18.99 34.39 -22.78
N LEU A 138 18.32 33.34 -22.30
CA LEU A 138 16.93 33.39 -21.83
C LEU A 138 16.77 34.15 -20.50
N CYS A 139 17.77 34.07 -19.62
CA CYS A 139 17.71 34.65 -18.28
C CYS A 139 18.26 36.08 -18.25
N ALA A 140 19.29 36.37 -19.05
CA ALA A 140 19.97 37.66 -19.05
C ALA A 140 19.02 38.88 -19.11
N PRO A 141 17.95 38.91 -19.95
CA PRO A 141 17.01 40.04 -19.99
C PRO A 141 16.19 40.21 -18.70
N LEU A 142 15.95 39.13 -17.96
CA LEU A 142 15.16 39.10 -16.73
C LEU A 142 16.00 39.35 -15.48
N SER A 143 17.34 39.32 -15.59
CA SER A 143 18.25 39.50 -14.46
C SER A 143 18.06 40.82 -13.69
N GLN A 144 17.52 41.85 -14.35
CA GLN A 144 17.23 43.16 -13.75
C GLN A 144 15.75 43.34 -13.39
N ALA A 145 14.90 42.35 -13.69
CA ALA A 145 13.49 42.42 -13.34
C ALA A 145 13.33 42.21 -11.83
N ALA A 146 12.70 43.19 -11.16
CA ALA A 146 12.47 43.15 -9.72
C ALA A 146 11.80 41.83 -9.28
N GLY A 147 12.40 41.14 -8.32
CA GLY A 147 11.92 39.88 -7.75
C GLY A 147 12.35 38.61 -8.50
N PHE A 148 12.96 38.73 -9.69
CA PHE A 148 13.32 37.56 -10.49
C PHE A 148 14.52 36.81 -9.90
N LEU A 149 15.63 37.51 -9.66
CA LEU A 149 16.84 36.89 -9.10
C LEU A 149 16.61 36.39 -7.68
N GLU A 150 15.78 37.07 -6.90
CA GLU A 150 15.35 36.62 -5.57
C GLU A 150 14.56 35.31 -5.67
N GLY A 151 13.69 35.18 -6.67
CA GLY A 151 12.98 33.93 -6.97
C GLY A 151 13.95 32.79 -7.34
N VAL A 152 14.93 33.05 -8.22
CA VAL A 152 15.95 32.06 -8.59
C VAL A 152 16.79 31.65 -7.38
N GLN A 153 17.26 32.61 -6.58
CA GLN A 153 18.02 32.34 -5.35
C GLN A 153 17.21 31.54 -4.34
N ARG A 154 15.93 31.88 -4.16
CA ARG A 154 15.02 31.17 -3.27
C ARG A 154 14.84 29.72 -3.70
N TRP A 155 14.59 29.47 -4.99
CA TRP A 155 14.48 28.11 -5.50
C TRP A 155 15.78 27.31 -5.30
N ALA A 156 16.94 27.92 -5.59
CA ALA A 156 18.25 27.29 -5.38
C ALA A 156 18.47 26.88 -3.92
N GLY A 157 18.00 27.67 -2.95
CA GLY A 157 18.08 27.34 -1.53
C GLY A 157 17.01 26.32 -1.07
N GLU A 158 15.80 26.36 -1.62
CA GLU A 158 14.68 25.53 -1.16
C GLU A 158 14.69 24.10 -1.72
N ARG A 159 15.20 23.89 -2.94
CA ARG A 159 15.16 22.58 -3.61
C ARG A 159 15.91 21.48 -2.87
N GLY A 160 17.07 21.80 -2.29
CA GLY A 160 17.86 20.84 -1.51
C GLY A 160 17.18 20.43 -0.20
N GLY A 161 16.23 21.22 0.30
CA GLY A 161 15.42 20.85 1.46
C GLY A 161 14.46 19.70 1.15
N VAL A 162 13.93 19.63 -0.08
CA VAL A 162 13.09 18.50 -0.50
C VAL A 162 13.94 17.23 -0.61
N ASP A 163 15.12 17.33 -1.20
CA ASP A 163 16.08 16.22 -1.33
C ASP A 163 16.41 15.59 0.03
N ALA A 164 16.81 16.43 0.99
CA ALA A 164 17.19 15.96 2.32
C ALA A 164 16.04 15.22 3.03
N LEU A 165 14.81 15.74 2.91
CA LEU A 165 13.63 15.10 3.52
C LEU A 165 13.27 13.78 2.82
N VAL A 166 13.42 13.70 1.50
CA VAL A 166 13.19 12.47 0.74
C VAL A 166 14.26 11.42 1.10
N ASP A 167 15.53 11.81 1.20
CA ASP A 167 16.58 10.91 1.63
C ASP A 167 16.34 10.39 3.06
N GLU A 168 15.92 11.27 3.98
CA GLU A 168 15.55 10.89 5.36
C GLU A 168 14.32 9.97 5.40
N PHE A 169 13.32 10.22 4.55
CA PHE A 169 12.17 9.33 4.41
C PHE A 169 12.59 7.93 3.94
N ASN A 170 13.49 7.83 2.96
CA ASN A 170 13.90 6.55 2.41
C ASN A 170 14.89 5.80 3.31
N ALA A 171 15.67 6.51 4.13
CA ALA A 171 16.58 5.91 5.08
C ALA A 171 15.82 5.00 6.08
N GLY A 172 16.09 3.69 6.07
CA GLY A 172 15.45 2.75 6.99
C GLY A 172 13.95 2.53 6.74
N ILE A 173 13.45 2.78 5.52
CA ILE A 173 12.02 2.62 5.23
C ILE A 173 11.55 1.17 5.34
N ALA A 174 12.39 0.19 5.04
CA ALA A 174 12.03 -1.22 5.09
C ALA A 174 11.79 -1.71 6.53
N GLU A 175 12.66 -1.27 7.45
CA GLU A 175 12.63 -1.54 8.89
C GLU A 175 11.51 -0.77 9.59
N ALA A 176 11.12 0.40 9.06
CA ALA A 176 10.02 1.18 9.63
C ALA A 176 8.69 0.40 9.67
N PHE A 177 8.47 -0.54 8.73
CA PHE A 177 7.29 -1.41 8.73
C PHE A 177 7.29 -2.47 9.84
N GLU A 178 8.30 -2.53 10.70
CA GLU A 178 8.31 -3.43 11.85
C GLU A 178 7.71 -2.79 13.11
N SER A 179 7.45 -1.47 13.08
CA SER A 179 6.98 -0.72 14.25
C SER A 179 6.04 0.41 13.87
N ALA A 180 4.90 0.49 14.55
CA ALA A 180 3.92 1.56 14.37
C ALA A 180 4.51 2.95 14.69
N GLY A 181 5.41 3.04 15.69
CA GLY A 181 6.10 4.29 16.03
C GLY A 181 7.09 4.74 14.94
N ALA A 182 7.76 3.80 14.27
CA ALA A 182 8.65 4.12 13.16
C ALA A 182 7.85 4.59 11.93
N LEU A 183 6.72 3.95 11.63
CA LEU A 183 5.80 4.41 10.58
C LEU A 183 5.25 5.82 10.86
N GLN A 184 4.94 6.16 12.11
CA GLN A 184 4.54 7.52 12.48
C GLN A 184 5.62 8.55 12.13
N GLY A 185 6.89 8.23 12.36
CA GLY A 185 8.00 9.08 11.95
C GLY A 185 8.04 9.30 10.42
N LYS A 186 7.74 8.26 9.65
CA LYS A 186 7.67 8.34 8.18
C LYS A 186 6.49 9.18 7.68
N ILE A 187 5.33 9.11 8.33
CA ILE A 187 4.18 9.98 8.04
C ILE A 187 4.55 11.45 8.21
N VAL A 188 5.22 11.81 9.32
CA VAL A 188 5.66 13.19 9.57
C VAL A 188 6.64 13.67 8.50
N LEU A 189 7.52 12.79 8.00
CA LEU A 189 8.43 13.13 6.91
C LEU A 189 7.68 13.38 5.59
N LEU A 190 6.67 12.58 5.24
CA LEU A 190 5.84 12.81 4.05
C LEU A 190 5.11 14.16 4.10
N GLN A 191 4.58 14.54 5.26
CA GLN A 191 3.96 15.84 5.47
C GLN A 191 4.96 16.98 5.23
N LYS A 192 6.16 16.88 5.81
CA LYS A 192 7.24 17.87 5.60
C LYS A 192 7.69 17.94 4.13
N ILE A 193 7.79 16.80 3.44
CA ILE A 193 8.11 16.76 2.00
C ILE A 193 7.08 17.56 1.21
N ARG A 194 5.79 17.34 1.46
CA ARG A 194 4.70 18.05 0.79
C ARG A 194 4.73 19.55 1.08
N GLU A 195 4.94 19.94 2.33
CA GLU A 195 5.07 21.35 2.72
C GLU A 195 6.26 22.04 2.02
N GLN A 196 7.43 21.39 2.01
CA GLN A 196 8.63 21.95 1.37
C GLN A 196 8.48 22.00 -0.15
N ALA A 197 7.91 20.96 -0.77
CA ALA A 197 7.59 20.95 -2.19
C ALA A 197 6.61 22.07 -2.56
N ALA A 198 5.60 22.34 -1.72
CA ALA A 198 4.66 23.43 -1.95
C ALA A 198 5.33 24.81 -1.87
N LYS A 199 6.33 25.01 -1.00
CA LYS A 199 7.13 26.26 -0.98
C LYS A 199 7.86 26.46 -2.31
N VAL A 200 8.49 25.41 -2.82
CA VAL A 200 9.19 25.45 -4.11
C VAL A 200 8.21 25.72 -5.24
N GLU A 201 7.08 25.03 -5.31
CA GLU A 201 6.05 25.22 -6.36
C GLU A 201 5.41 26.61 -6.35
N ASN A 202 5.36 27.27 -5.19
CA ASN A 202 4.89 28.64 -5.02
C ASN A 202 5.98 29.69 -5.31
N ASN A 203 7.12 29.30 -5.88
CA ASN A 203 8.15 30.23 -6.32
C ASN A 203 7.69 31.06 -7.54
N PRO A 204 7.83 32.40 -7.51
CA PRO A 204 7.51 33.29 -8.63
C PRO A 204 8.07 32.86 -9.99
N ILE A 205 9.21 32.15 -10.01
CA ILE A 205 9.82 31.67 -11.26
C ILE A 205 9.00 30.56 -11.94
N PHE A 206 8.15 29.84 -11.22
CA PHE A 206 7.30 28.76 -11.75
C PHE A 206 5.85 29.19 -12.01
N LEU A 207 5.40 30.22 -11.30
CA LEU A 207 4.02 30.66 -11.34
C LEU A 207 3.72 31.45 -12.61
N ASN A 208 2.54 31.25 -13.17
CA ASN A 208 2.03 31.96 -14.34
C ASN A 208 0.87 32.88 -13.97
N TYR A 209 0.43 33.71 -14.91
CA TYR A 209 -0.58 34.74 -14.68
C TYR A 209 -1.96 34.22 -14.23
N MET A 210 -2.24 32.92 -14.38
CA MET A 210 -3.46 32.27 -13.89
C MET A 210 -3.35 31.76 -12.46
N ASP A 211 -2.14 31.67 -11.89
CA ASP A 211 -1.96 31.28 -10.48
C ASP A 211 -2.43 32.44 -9.57
N GLU A 212 -3.23 32.10 -8.55
CA GLU A 212 -3.84 33.07 -7.61
C GLU A 212 -2.82 33.98 -6.92
N GLN A 213 -1.65 33.44 -6.61
CA GLN A 213 -0.54 34.14 -5.97
C GLN A 213 -0.10 35.36 -6.80
N CYS A 214 -0.22 35.29 -8.12
CA CYS A 214 0.21 36.33 -9.05
C CYS A 214 -0.70 37.56 -9.07
N LYS A 215 -1.84 37.51 -8.37
CA LYS A 215 -2.66 38.70 -8.09
C LYS A 215 -1.99 39.67 -7.12
N THR A 216 -1.05 39.17 -6.30
CA THR A 216 -0.42 39.94 -5.21
C THR A 216 1.11 40.04 -5.34
N GLN A 217 1.73 39.28 -6.24
CA GLN A 217 3.16 39.32 -6.52
C GLN A 217 3.45 39.21 -8.01
N LYS A 218 4.63 39.67 -8.43
CA LYS A 218 5.10 39.48 -9.81
C LYS A 218 5.49 38.02 -10.01
N CYS A 219 4.94 37.40 -11.05
CA CYS A 219 5.26 36.03 -11.46
C CYS A 219 5.89 36.03 -12.85
N PHE A 220 6.75 35.05 -13.13
CA PHE A 220 7.59 35.06 -14.32
C PHE A 220 7.28 33.94 -15.31
N ALA A 221 6.59 32.87 -14.88
CA ALA A 221 6.33 31.68 -15.69
C ALA A 221 7.58 31.18 -16.44
N PHE A 222 8.74 31.31 -15.82
CA PHE A 222 10.03 31.15 -16.48
C PHE A 222 10.44 29.69 -16.56
N CYS A 223 10.14 28.93 -15.52
CA CYS A 223 10.39 27.51 -15.44
C CYS A 223 9.08 26.71 -15.38
N PRO A 224 9.06 25.47 -15.90
CA PRO A 224 7.94 24.56 -15.67
C PRO A 224 7.75 24.33 -14.17
N LYS A 225 6.50 24.23 -13.71
CA LYS A 225 6.19 23.96 -12.30
C LYS A 225 6.72 22.57 -11.92
N PRO A 226 7.55 22.45 -10.86
CA PRO A 226 8.03 21.15 -10.44
C PRO A 226 6.89 20.30 -9.90
N ASN A 227 7.04 18.99 -10.02
CA ASN A 227 6.19 18.03 -9.33
C ASN A 227 7.11 17.13 -8.50
N TYR A 228 7.27 17.44 -7.22
CA TYR A 228 8.09 16.63 -6.31
C TYR A 228 7.32 15.43 -5.75
N SER A 229 6.53 14.77 -6.59
CA SER A 229 5.72 13.60 -6.23
C SER A 229 4.77 13.85 -5.05
N GLN A 230 4.18 15.05 -4.95
CA GLN A 230 3.31 15.42 -3.82
C GLN A 230 2.06 14.54 -3.70
N LYS A 231 1.49 14.12 -4.85
CA LYS A 231 0.30 13.26 -4.88
C LYS A 231 0.64 11.86 -4.40
N GLU A 232 1.78 11.34 -4.85
CA GLU A 232 2.31 10.04 -4.43
C GLU A 232 2.67 10.07 -2.94
N ALA A 233 3.23 11.18 -2.44
CA ALA A 233 3.50 11.36 -1.01
C ALA A 233 2.22 11.33 -0.17
N LEU A 234 1.14 11.98 -0.61
CA LEU A 234 -0.16 11.95 0.06
C LEU A 234 -0.78 10.54 0.05
N ALA A 235 -0.81 9.87 -1.11
CA ALA A 235 -1.35 8.52 -1.21
C ALA A 235 -0.54 7.53 -0.34
N LEU A 236 0.77 7.74 -0.25
CA LEU A 236 1.64 6.94 0.59
C LEU A 236 1.45 7.23 2.08
N GLU A 237 1.18 8.48 2.45
CA GLU A 237 0.82 8.89 3.81
C GLU A 237 -0.44 8.13 4.27
N GLU A 238 -1.50 8.15 3.47
CA GLU A 238 -2.75 7.41 3.73
C GLU A 238 -2.50 5.89 3.85
N GLY A 239 -1.70 5.32 2.96
CA GLY A 239 -1.35 3.90 3.01
C GLY A 239 -0.51 3.51 4.24
N ILE A 240 0.42 4.37 4.65
CA ILE A 240 1.24 4.14 5.85
C ILE A 240 0.40 4.29 7.12
N GLU A 241 -0.58 5.20 7.16
CA GLU A 241 -1.51 5.33 8.28
C GLU A 241 -2.28 4.02 8.51
N LEU A 242 -2.83 3.44 7.44
CA LEU A 242 -3.51 2.13 7.52
C LEU A 242 -2.58 1.00 7.96
N ALA A 243 -1.33 0.97 7.46
CA ALA A 243 -0.34 -0.02 7.86
C ALA A 243 0.10 0.14 9.33
N LYS A 244 0.22 1.38 9.81
CA LYS A 244 0.50 1.71 11.22
C LYS A 244 -0.60 1.19 12.14
N ASP A 245 -1.85 1.42 11.79
CA ASP A 245 -2.99 0.98 12.60
C ASP A 245 -3.06 -0.54 12.67
N ALA A 246 -2.77 -1.22 11.55
CA ALA A 246 -2.66 -2.68 11.52
C ALA A 246 -1.55 -3.22 12.44
N LEU A 247 -0.46 -2.48 12.65
CA LEU A 247 0.59 -2.87 13.60
C LEU A 247 0.15 -2.72 15.07
N TYR A 248 -0.61 -1.68 15.41
CA TYR A 248 -1.08 -1.45 16.78
C TYR A 248 -2.04 -2.54 17.30
N GLY A 249 -2.85 -3.15 16.43
CA GLY A 249 -3.88 -4.13 16.80
C GLY A 249 -3.39 -5.48 17.34
N GLU A 250 -2.09 -5.69 17.59
CA GLU A 250 -1.54 -7.02 17.91
C GLU A 250 -2.10 -7.61 19.22
N ALA A 251 -2.20 -6.81 20.28
CA ALA A 251 -2.75 -7.28 21.55
C ALA A 251 -4.23 -7.68 21.43
N GLU A 252 -5.01 -6.88 20.70
CA GLU A 252 -6.42 -7.16 20.42
C GLU A 252 -6.58 -8.41 19.55
N ARG A 253 -5.70 -8.61 18.55
CA ARG A 253 -5.66 -9.84 17.75
C ARG A 253 -5.38 -11.07 18.58
N VAL A 254 -4.46 -11.00 19.53
CA VAL A 254 -4.17 -12.13 20.44
C VAL A 254 -5.39 -12.45 21.31
N GLN A 255 -6.08 -11.45 21.84
CA GLN A 255 -7.33 -11.66 22.59
C GLN A 255 -8.44 -12.24 21.72
N ARG A 256 -8.63 -11.71 20.52
CA ARG A 256 -9.58 -12.21 19.52
C ARG A 256 -9.29 -13.66 19.15
N ALA A 257 -8.03 -14.02 18.86
CA ALA A 257 -7.61 -15.38 18.58
C ALA A 257 -7.89 -16.34 19.75
N ASN A 258 -7.65 -15.91 20.99
CA ASN A 258 -7.98 -16.72 22.18
C ASN A 258 -9.49 -16.97 22.31
N SER A 259 -10.32 -15.97 22.05
CA SER A 259 -11.78 -16.11 22.06
C SER A 259 -12.25 -17.10 20.98
N LEU A 260 -11.77 -16.94 19.74
CA LEU A 260 -12.10 -17.83 18.62
C LEU A 260 -11.63 -19.26 18.88
N PHE A 261 -10.46 -19.43 19.49
CA PHE A 261 -9.95 -20.73 19.92
C PHE A 261 -10.93 -21.39 20.89
N LEU A 262 -11.30 -20.73 21.99
CA LEU A 262 -12.18 -21.32 23.00
C LEU A 262 -13.54 -21.70 22.42
N ASN A 263 -14.13 -20.81 21.62
CA ASN A 263 -15.41 -21.04 20.98
C ASN A 263 -15.36 -22.19 19.96
N ALA A 264 -14.26 -22.35 19.21
CA ALA A 264 -14.10 -23.46 18.27
C ALA A 264 -14.15 -24.83 18.99
N PHE A 265 -13.57 -24.95 20.18
CA PHE A 265 -13.66 -26.18 20.98
C PHE A 265 -15.09 -26.46 21.47
N GLU A 266 -15.80 -25.44 21.95
CA GLU A 266 -17.19 -25.59 22.40
C GLU A 266 -18.13 -25.95 21.25
N ILE A 267 -17.94 -25.37 20.06
CA ILE A 267 -18.69 -25.70 18.85
C ILE A 267 -18.47 -27.17 18.47
N GLU A 268 -17.22 -27.63 18.43
CA GLU A 268 -16.91 -29.02 18.08
C GLU A 268 -17.47 -30.01 19.12
N LYS A 269 -17.38 -29.66 20.42
CA LYS A 269 -17.95 -30.47 21.50
C LYS A 269 -19.47 -30.56 21.38
N GLY A 270 -20.14 -29.44 21.09
CA GLY A 270 -21.58 -29.37 20.84
C GLY A 270 -21.99 -30.22 19.64
N ALA A 271 -21.26 -30.12 18.53
CA ALA A 271 -21.49 -30.92 17.32
C ALA A 271 -21.35 -32.43 17.59
N LYS A 272 -20.33 -32.85 18.36
CA LYS A 272 -20.15 -34.26 18.76
C LYS A 272 -21.30 -34.76 19.65
N ALA A 273 -21.83 -33.91 20.53
CA ALA A 273 -22.93 -34.28 21.43
C ALA A 273 -24.28 -34.37 20.72
N SER A 274 -24.50 -33.63 19.63
CA SER A 274 -25.74 -33.63 18.84
C SER A 274 -25.79 -34.69 17.74
N GLY A 275 -24.79 -35.57 17.64
CA GLY A 275 -24.70 -36.59 16.59
C GLY A 275 -24.18 -36.06 15.25
N GLY A 276 -23.52 -34.89 15.24
CA GLY A 276 -22.76 -34.39 14.10
C GLY A 276 -21.66 -35.37 13.68
N PRO A 277 -21.21 -35.32 12.41
CA PRO A 277 -20.37 -36.36 11.84
C PRO A 277 -19.10 -36.56 12.67
N MET A 278 -18.85 -37.82 13.07
CA MET A 278 -17.57 -38.24 13.62
C MET A 278 -16.49 -37.87 12.61
N GLN A 279 -15.51 -37.06 13.01
CA GLN A 279 -14.20 -37.06 12.37
C GLN A 279 -13.53 -38.43 12.66
N GLU A 280 -14.02 -39.49 12.01
CA GLU A 280 -13.11 -40.52 11.57
C GLU A 280 -12.42 -39.94 10.34
N GLY A 281 -11.08 -39.94 10.36
CA GLY A 281 -10.27 -39.31 9.34
C GLY A 281 -10.79 -39.62 7.96
N VAL A 282 -11.44 -38.64 7.33
CA VAL A 282 -11.71 -38.66 5.90
C VAL A 282 -10.35 -38.42 5.28
N GLY A 283 -9.60 -39.51 5.11
CA GLY A 283 -8.53 -39.58 4.14
C GLY A 283 -9.11 -38.98 2.87
N ALA A 284 -8.46 -37.93 2.40
CA ALA A 284 -8.87 -37.19 1.23
C ALA A 284 -9.10 -38.19 0.08
N CYS A 285 -10.36 -38.51 -0.20
CA CYS A 285 -10.79 -38.85 -1.54
C CYS A 285 -10.72 -37.56 -2.35
N MET A 286 -9.50 -37.06 -2.58
CA MET A 286 -9.27 -36.25 -3.77
C MET A 286 -9.67 -37.11 -4.96
N PRO A 287 -10.35 -36.54 -5.97
CA PRO A 287 -10.37 -37.17 -7.27
C PRO A 287 -8.94 -37.07 -7.83
N PHE A 288 -8.13 -38.08 -7.56
CA PHE A 288 -6.80 -38.28 -8.16
C PHE A 288 -6.86 -38.47 -9.70
N LEU A 289 -8.05 -38.31 -10.29
CA LEU A 289 -8.31 -38.42 -11.73
C LEU A 289 -8.30 -37.09 -12.50
N ALA A 290 -8.20 -35.94 -11.83
CA ALA A 290 -8.16 -34.65 -12.53
C ALA A 290 -6.74 -34.16 -12.89
N LEU A 291 -5.67 -34.68 -12.26
CA LEU A 291 -4.30 -34.24 -12.54
C LEU A 291 -3.61 -35.03 -13.67
N VAL A 292 -4.09 -36.23 -14.00
CA VAL A 292 -3.50 -37.05 -15.09
C VAL A 292 -4.02 -36.60 -16.47
N ALA A 293 -5.25 -36.08 -16.55
CA ALA A 293 -5.82 -35.65 -17.83
C ALA A 293 -5.25 -34.32 -18.37
N VAL A 294 -4.66 -33.47 -17.53
CA VAL A 294 -4.06 -32.19 -17.97
C VAL A 294 -2.60 -32.36 -18.41
N LEU A 295 -1.88 -33.38 -17.91
CA LEU A 295 -0.51 -33.67 -18.37
C LEU A 295 -0.46 -34.42 -19.71
N GLU A 296 -1.44 -35.27 -20.03
CA GLU A 296 -1.45 -35.98 -21.32
C GLU A 296 -1.87 -35.10 -22.52
N LEU A 297 -2.69 -34.06 -22.29
CA LEU A 297 -3.06 -33.10 -23.33
C LEU A 297 -1.97 -32.06 -23.65
N ALA A 298 -0.92 -31.96 -22.83
CA ALA A 298 0.23 -31.09 -23.09
C ALA A 298 1.39 -31.81 -23.84
N LEU A 299 1.40 -33.14 -23.89
CA LEU A 299 2.43 -33.93 -24.59
C LEU A 299 1.99 -34.47 -25.96
N ALA A 300 0.71 -34.35 -26.33
CA ALA A 300 0.20 -34.75 -27.65
C ALA A 300 0.16 -33.62 -28.70
N LYS A 301 0.94 -32.55 -28.52
CA LYS A 301 1.23 -31.55 -29.56
C LYS A 301 2.74 -31.31 -29.69
N LYS A 302 3.41 -32.28 -30.28
CA LYS A 302 4.55 -32.09 -31.17
C LYS A 302 4.24 -32.75 -32.49
#